data_AF-A0A927P7E8-F1
#
_entry.id   AF-A0A927P7E8-F1
#
_cell.length_a   1.000
_cell.length_b   1.000
_cell.length_c   1.000
_cell.angle_alpha   90.00
_cell.angle_beta   90.00
_cell.angle_gamma   90.00
#
_symmetry.space_group_name_H-M   'P 1'
#
loop_
_entity.id
_entity.type
_entity.pdbx_description
1 polymer ?
#
loop_
_entity_poly.entity_id
_entity_poly.type
_entity_poly.pdbx_seq_one_letter_code
_entity_poly.pdbx_strand_id
1 'polypeptide(L)' 'MDQHRKKMRVPIIVTVLSVLYYAAYFGLLIAMLDGIWKYLLGLLPLAISALMIAVCRERIREIKGGEEDDLSQY' A
#
# COMPACT_ATOMS: atom_id res chain seq x y z
N MET A 1 -10.83 3.56 24.41
CA MET A 1 -9.42 3.77 24.03
C MET A 1 -8.94 2.85 22.90
N ASP A 2 -9.79 1.96 22.34
CA ASP A 2 -9.35 0.95 21.34
C ASP A 2 -9.83 1.16 19.89
N GLN A 3 -10.76 2.10 19.63
CA GLN A 3 -11.33 2.25 18.29
C GLN A 3 -10.32 2.80 17.27
N HIS A 4 -9.58 3.87 17.58
CA HIS A 4 -8.56 4.40 16.66
C HIS A 4 -7.47 3.37 16.32
N ARG A 5 -7.03 2.56 17.30
CA ARG A 5 -6.03 1.49 17.09
C ARG A 5 -6.55 0.36 16.21
N LYS A 6 -7.85 0.10 16.24
CA LYS A 6 -8.51 -0.88 15.36
C LYS A 6 -8.69 -0.33 13.94
N LYS A 7 -9.10 0.95 13.80
CA LYS A 7 -9.23 1.65 12.51
C LYS A 7 -7.89 1.77 11.77
N MET A 8 -6.77 2.01 12.46
CA MET A 8 -5.43 2.07 11.83
C MET A 8 -4.88 0.71 11.36
N ARG A 9 -5.34 -0.42 11.91
CA ARG A 9 -4.80 -1.75 11.58
C ARG A 9 -5.13 -2.16 10.14
N VAL A 10 -6.35 -1.86 9.71
CA VAL A 10 -6.85 -2.23 8.39
C VAL A 10 -6.00 -1.64 7.25
N PRO A 11 -5.79 -0.31 7.15
CA PRO A 11 -4.99 0.26 6.07
C PRO A 11 -3.55 -0.24 6.10
N ILE A 12 -2.94 -0.40 7.29
CA ILE A 12 -1.57 -0.90 7.42
C ILE A 12 -1.45 -2.33 6.87
N ILE A 13 -2.35 -3.23 7.28
CA ILE A 13 -2.32 -4.64 6.84
C ILE A 13 -2.51 -4.73 5.32
N VAL A 14 -3.48 -3.99 4.77
CA VAL A 14 -3.73 -3.96 3.31
C VAL A 14 -2.51 -3.44 2.56
N THR A 15 -1.88 -2.38 3.05
CA THR A 15 -0.69 -1.79 2.42
C THR A 15 0.49 -2.76 2.45
N VAL A 16 0.76 -3.40 3.59
CA VAL A 16 1.84 -4.38 3.74
C VAL A 16 1.61 -5.59 2.83
N LEU A 17 0.39 -6.14 2.80
CA LEU A 17 0.04 -7.26 1.91
C LEU A 17 0.20 -6.89 0.44
N SER A 18 -0.23 -5.68 0.05
CA SER A 18 -0.09 -5.19 -1.33
C SER A 18 1.37 -5.04 -1.74
N VAL A 19 2.21 -4.47 -0.86
CA VAL A 19 3.65 -4.30 -1.11
C VAL A 19 4.34 -5.67 -1.23
N LEU A 20 4.03 -6.62 -0.34
CA LEU A 20 4.59 -7.97 -0.41
C LEU A 20 4.16 -8.69 -1.69
N TYR A 21 2.88 -8.56 -2.07
CA TYR A 21 2.37 -9.14 -3.31
C TYR A 21 3.07 -8.57 -4.53
N TYR A 22 3.22 -7.25 -4.62
CA TYR A 22 3.91 -6.62 -5.75
C TYR A 22 5.41 -6.92 -5.78
N ALA A 23 6.06 -7.05 -4.62
CA ALA A 23 7.45 -7.47 -4.53
C ALA A 23 7.63 -8.92 -5.03
N ALA A 24 6.75 -9.84 -4.63
CA ALA A 24 6.76 -11.22 -5.11
C ALA A 24 6.48 -11.29 -6.62
N TYR A 25 5.49 -10.54 -7.10
CA TYR A 25 5.19 -10.40 -8.53
C TYR A 25 6.41 -9.91 -9.31
N PHE A 26 7.08 -8.85 -8.84
CA PHE A 26 8.26 -8.32 -9.50
C PHE A 26 9.43 -9.31 -9.50
N GLY A 27 9.63 -10.04 -8.39
CA GLY A 27 10.61 -11.12 -8.30
C GLY A 27 10.36 -12.23 -9.32
N LEU A 28 9.11 -12.68 -9.47
CA LEU A 28 8.71 -13.66 -10.48
C LEU A 28 8.91 -13.12 -11.90
N LEU A 29 8.61 -11.83 -12.11
CA LEU A 29 8.76 -11.18 -13.41
C LEU A 29 10.23 -11.11 -13.83
N ILE A 30 11.15 -10.80 -12.91
CA ILE A 30 12.59 -10.84 -13.18
C ILE A 30 13.07 -12.26 -13.49
N ALA A 31 12.53 -13.26 -12.81
CA ALA A 31 12.94 -14.65 -12.94
C ALA A 31 12.41 -15.33 -14.22
N MET A 32 11.22 -14.94 -14.71
CA MET A 32 10.57 -15.59 -15.86
C MET A 32 10.71 -14.83 -17.18
N LEU A 33 10.85 -13.51 -17.16
CA LEU A 33 11.00 -12.71 -18.39
C LEU A 33 12.46 -12.33 -18.65
N ASP A 34 12.85 -12.44 -19.91
CA ASP A 34 14.10 -11.90 -20.42
C ASP A 34 13.86 -10.65 -21.27
N GLY A 35 14.89 -9.80 -21.34
CA GLY A 35 14.83 -8.51 -22.03
C GLY A 35 14.36 -7.34 -21.16
N ILE A 36 14.21 -6.17 -21.79
CA ILE A 36 14.04 -4.89 -21.09
C ILE A 36 12.63 -4.67 -20.54
N TRP A 37 11.65 -5.38 -21.09
CA TRP A 37 10.24 -5.28 -20.72
C TRP A 37 9.97 -5.59 -19.24
N LYS A 38 10.82 -6.41 -18.61
CA LYS A 38 10.67 -6.73 -17.18
C LYS A 38 10.87 -5.53 -16.25
N TYR A 39 11.73 -4.60 -16.64
CA TYR A 39 11.94 -3.37 -15.87
C TYR A 39 10.75 -2.43 -16.05
N LEU A 40 10.20 -2.32 -17.26
CA LEU A 40 9.03 -1.48 -17.52
C LEU A 40 7.81 -1.97 -16.74
N LEU A 41 7.51 -3.28 -16.83
CA LEU A 41 6.37 -3.91 -16.16
C LEU A 41 6.54 -4.01 -14.64
N GLY A 42 7.77 -3.97 -14.14
CA GLY A 42 8.08 -4.05 -12.73
C GLY A 42 8.24 -2.71 -12.01
N LEU A 43 8.71 -1.69 -12.71
CA LEU A 43 8.85 -0.34 -12.16
C LEU A 43 7.49 0.29 -11.85
N LEU A 44 6.48 0.00 -12.69
CA LEU A 44 5.11 0.47 -12.50
C LEU A 44 4.48 0.01 -11.17
N PRO A 45 4.41 -1.30 -10.85
CA PRO A 45 3.88 -1.77 -9.56
C PRO A 45 4.74 -1.32 -8.37
N LEU A 46 6.04 -1.10 -8.55
CA LEU A 46 6.89 -0.48 -7.53
C LEU A 46 6.47 0.97 -7.24
N ALA A 47 6.22 1.78 -8.28
CA ALA A 47 5.74 3.14 -8.12
C ALA A 47 4.35 3.18 -7.44
N ILE A 48 3.45 2.29 -7.83
CA ILE A 48 2.13 2.13 -7.19
C ILE A 48 2.29 1.72 -5.71
N SER A 49 3.23 0.84 -5.39
CA SER A 49 3.52 0.42 -4.01
C SER A 49 3.99 1.61 -3.16
N ALA A 50 4.87 2.46 -3.70
CA ALA A 50 5.32 3.67 -3.02
C ALA A 50 4.16 4.65 -2.78
N LEU A 51 3.27 4.83 -3.77
CA LEU A 51 2.08 5.66 -3.64
C LEU A 51 1.12 5.11 -2.56
N MET A 52 0.90 3.79 -2.54
CA MET A 52 0.08 3.14 -1.50
C MET A 52 0.61 3.39 -0.10
N ILE A 53 1.94 3.36 0.08
CA ILE A 53 2.57 3.70 1.36
C ILE A 53 2.29 5.17 1.72
N ALA A 54 2.40 6.10 0.77
CA ALA A 54 2.13 7.52 1.00
C ALA A 54 0.67 7.75 1.46
N VAL A 55 -0.30 7.18 0.74
CA VAL A 55 -1.73 7.25 1.10
C VAL A 55 -2.00 6.63 2.47
N CYS A 56 -1.36 5.49 2.78
CA CYS A 56 -1.48 4.87 4.10
C CYS A 56 -0.93 5.80 5.20
N ARG A 57 0.17 6.53 4.95
CA ARG A 57 0.71 7.49 5.92
C ARG A 57 -0.23 8.67 6.13
N GLU A 58 -0.85 9.19 5.08
CA GLU A 58 -1.86 10.24 5.17
C GLU A 58 -3.07 9.79 5.99
N ARG A 59 -3.65 8.61 5.68
CA ARG A 59 -4.76 8.06 6.49
C ARG A 59 -4.39 7.86 7.96
N ILE A 60 -3.17 7.40 8.26
CA ILE A 60 -2.71 7.30 9.66
C ILE A 60 -2.60 8.69 10.31
N ARG A 61 -2.18 9.71 9.56
CA ARG A 61 -2.06 11.08 10.05
C ARG A 61 -3.45 11.69 10.34
N GLU A 62 -4.41 11.49 9.45
CA GLU A 62 -5.81 11.93 9.63
C GLU A 62 -6.44 11.29 10.87
N ILE A 63 -6.35 9.96 11.00
CA ILE A 63 -6.87 9.23 12.17
C ILE A 63 -6.21 9.71 13.47
N LYS A 64 -4.92 10.06 13.46
CA LYS A 64 -4.22 10.58 14.64
C LYS A 64 -4.50 12.06 14.91
N GLY A 65 -4.78 12.84 13.87
CA GLY A 65 -5.06 14.28 13.95
C GLY A 65 -6.48 14.60 14.41
N GLY A 66 -7.37 13.60 14.45
CA GLY A 66 -8.78 13.81 14.79
C GLY A 66 -9.60 14.40 13.64
N GLU A 67 -8.98 14.63 12.48
CA GLU A 67 -9.65 14.80 11.18
C GLU A 67 -10.09 13.42 10.69
N GLU A 68 -10.88 12.70 11.50
CA GLU A 68 -11.53 11.47 11.04
C GLU A 68 -12.50 11.89 9.92
N ASP A 69 -12.07 11.78 8.67
CA ASP A 69 -12.92 11.63 7.49
C ASP A 69 -13.66 10.29 7.65
N ASP A 70 -14.60 10.30 8.59
CA ASP A 70 -15.32 9.13 9.04
C ASP A 70 -16.38 8.86 7.97
N LEU A 71 -16.03 7.98 7.03
CA LEU A 71 -16.96 7.35 6.09
C LEU A 71 -18.17 6.69 6.79
N SER A 72 -18.18 6.62 8.13
CA SER A 72 -19.34 6.24 8.94
C SER A 72 -20.54 7.21 8.82
N GLN A 73 -20.32 8.41 8.28
CA GLN A 73 -21.36 9.41 8.00
C GLN A 73 -21.99 9.28 6.60
N TYR A 74 -21.61 8.27 5.81
CA TYR A 74 -22.20 7.96 4.50
C TYR A 74 -22.80 6.56 4.44
#